data_AF-A0A5B7BKC7-F1
#
_entry.id   AF-A0A5B7BKC7-F1
#
_cell.length_a   1.000
_cell.length_b   1.000
_cell.length_c   1.000
_cell.angle_alpha   90.00
_cell.angle_beta   90.00
_cell.angle_gamma   90.00
#
_symmetry.space_group_name_H-M   'P 1'
#
loop_
_entity.id
_entity.type
_entity.pdbx_description
1 polymer ?
#
loop_
_entity_poly.entity_id
_entity_poly.type
_entity_poly.pdbx_seq_one_letter_code
_entity_poly.pdbx_strand_id
1 'polypeptide(L)'
;GLRTLILAYRELSEEEHKEFNNQFTEAKNSVSADRETMIDEVAEKIEKDLILLGATAVEDKLQNGVPECIDKLAQAGIKIWVLTGDKMETAINIGFACSLLRQGMKQIIINLETPEIKALEKVGEKDAIAKAAKESVHRQIS
;
A
#
# COMPACT_ATOMS: atom_id res chain seq x y z
N GLY A 1 6.65 12.67 6.02
CA GLY A 1 6.24 12.93 4.62
C GLY A 1 4.74 13.15 4.59
N LEU A 2 4.22 13.86 3.60
CA LEU A 2 2.76 14.09 3.46
C LEU A 2 2.13 12.97 2.64
N ARG A 3 0.99 12.43 3.09
CA ARG A 3 0.15 11.54 2.28
C ARG A 3 -0.68 12.38 1.33
N THR A 4 -0.52 12.18 0.04
CA THR A 4 -1.19 13.00 -0.99
C THR A 4 -2.36 12.23 -1.61
N LEU A 5 -3.52 12.87 -1.76
CA LEU A 5 -4.68 12.34 -2.48
C LEU A 5 -5.07 13.30 -3.60
N ILE A 6 -5.36 12.77 -4.79
CA ILE A 6 -5.85 13.54 -5.94
C ILE A 6 -7.37 13.46 -5.96
N LEU A 7 -8.05 14.59 -6.15
CA LEU A 7 -9.49 14.66 -6.31
C LEU A 7 -9.83 15.11 -7.72
N ALA A 8 -10.71 14.37 -8.37
CA ALA A 8 -11.24 14.69 -9.69
C ALA A 8 -12.75 14.38 -9.72
N TYR A 9 -13.47 15.00 -10.63
CA TYR A 9 -14.92 14.80 -10.80
C TYR A 9 -15.31 14.79 -12.27
N ARG A 10 -16.49 14.26 -12.56
CA ARG A 10 -17.15 14.40 -13.86
C ARG A 10 -18.65 14.59 -13.61
N GLU A 11 -19.25 15.51 -14.33
CA GLU A 11 -20.70 15.65 -14.35
C GLU A 11 -21.30 14.57 -15.24
N LEU A 12 -22.37 13.94 -14.77
CA LEU A 12 -23.07 12.87 -15.47
C LEU A 12 -24.49 13.33 -15.79
N SER A 13 -24.99 12.96 -16.97
CA SER A 13 -26.41 13.08 -17.26
C SER A 13 -27.23 12.10 -16.40
N GLU A 14 -28.53 12.39 -16.23
CA GLU A 14 -29.43 11.50 -15.50
C GLU A 14 -29.52 10.13 -16.17
N GLU A 15 -29.50 10.08 -17.49
CA GLU A 15 -29.54 8.86 -18.29
C GLU A 15 -28.29 8.00 -18.07
N GLU A 16 -27.09 8.60 -18.14
CA GLU A 16 -25.83 7.90 -17.87
C GLU A 16 -25.78 7.35 -16.46
N HIS A 17 -26.17 8.17 -15.48
CA HIS A 17 -26.22 7.74 -14.08
C HIS A 17 -27.18 6.56 -13.90
N LYS A 18 -28.37 6.62 -14.50
CA LYS A 18 -29.37 5.56 -14.40
C LYS A 18 -28.87 4.25 -15.01
N GLU A 19 -28.26 4.31 -16.19
CA GLU A 19 -27.67 3.15 -16.86
C GLU A 19 -26.56 2.53 -16.01
N PHE A 20 -25.63 3.35 -15.52
CA PHE A 20 -24.58 2.90 -14.62
C PHE A 20 -25.14 2.26 -13.35
N ASN A 21 -26.10 2.91 -12.69
CA ASN A 21 -26.65 2.41 -11.43
C ASN A 21 -27.37 1.07 -11.61
N ASN A 22 -28.03 0.85 -12.75
CA ASN A 22 -28.62 -0.45 -13.09
C ASN A 22 -27.55 -1.53 -13.22
N GLN A 23 -26.51 -1.29 -14.04
CA GLN A 23 -25.40 -2.23 -14.24
C GLN A 23 -24.65 -2.50 -12.93
N PHE A 24 -24.40 -1.47 -12.13
CA PHE A 24 -23.70 -1.57 -10.86
C PHE A 24 -24.52 -2.36 -9.83
N THR A 25 -25.84 -2.16 -9.80
CA THR A 25 -26.75 -2.91 -8.93
C THR A 25 -26.80 -4.38 -9.32
N GLU A 26 -26.83 -4.69 -10.62
CA GLU A 26 -26.78 -6.06 -11.13
C GLU A 26 -25.47 -6.75 -10.73
N ALA A 27 -24.32 -6.11 -10.98
CA ALA A 27 -23.00 -6.61 -10.58
C ALA A 27 -22.94 -6.85 -9.06
N LYS A 28 -23.42 -5.90 -8.26
CA LYS A 28 -23.44 -6.00 -6.79
C LYS A 28 -24.33 -7.12 -6.26
N ASN A 29 -25.42 -7.43 -6.97
CA ASN A 29 -26.35 -8.49 -6.59
C ASN A 29 -25.96 -9.87 -7.12
N SER A 30 -24.88 -9.96 -7.92
CA SER A 30 -24.33 -11.24 -8.36
C SER A 30 -23.88 -12.08 -7.15
N VAL A 31 -24.18 -13.38 -7.20
CA VAL A 31 -23.75 -14.38 -6.20
C VAL A 31 -22.56 -15.20 -6.73
N SER A 32 -22.02 -14.85 -7.91
CA SER A 32 -20.84 -15.51 -8.47
C SER A 32 -19.55 -15.13 -7.74
N ALA A 33 -18.51 -15.95 -7.91
CA ALA A 33 -17.16 -15.63 -7.44
C ALA A 33 -16.57 -14.38 -8.14
N ASP A 34 -17.09 -14.02 -9.31
CA ASP A 34 -16.59 -12.92 -10.14
C ASP A 34 -17.22 -11.56 -9.80
N ARG A 35 -18.02 -11.49 -8.72
CA ARG A 35 -18.73 -10.26 -8.31
C ARG A 35 -17.81 -9.04 -8.21
N GLU A 36 -16.63 -9.19 -7.60
CA GLU A 36 -15.69 -8.07 -7.45
C GLU A 36 -15.20 -7.57 -8.80
N THR A 37 -14.80 -8.49 -9.69
CA THR A 37 -14.40 -8.17 -11.07
C THR A 37 -15.51 -7.45 -11.83
N MET A 38 -16.76 -7.91 -11.71
CA MET A 38 -17.90 -7.27 -12.38
C MET A 38 -18.14 -5.84 -11.87
N ILE A 39 -17.96 -5.61 -10.56
CA ILE A 39 -18.09 -4.27 -9.97
C ILE A 39 -16.99 -3.35 -10.51
N ASP A 40 -15.75 -3.84 -10.55
CA ASP A 40 -14.59 -3.08 -11.05
C ASP A 40 -14.76 -2.71 -12.53
N GLU A 41 -15.20 -3.65 -13.37
CA GLU A 41 -15.47 -3.40 -14.80
C GLU A 41 -16.56 -2.33 -15.04
N VAL A 42 -17.59 -2.31 -14.19
CA VAL A 42 -18.66 -1.31 -14.29
C VAL A 42 -18.18 0.06 -13.79
N ALA A 43 -17.40 0.10 -12.69
CA ALA A 43 -16.80 1.32 -12.17
C ALA A 43 -15.82 1.95 -13.19
N GLU A 44 -14.98 1.14 -13.83
CA GLU A 44 -14.00 1.62 -14.81
C GLU A 44 -14.67 2.30 -16.03
N LYS A 45 -15.91 1.91 -16.39
CA LYS A 45 -16.66 2.57 -17.47
C LYS A 45 -17.03 4.01 -17.11
N ILE A 46 -17.29 4.31 -15.84
CA ILE A 46 -17.72 5.64 -15.41
C ILE A 46 -16.57 6.51 -14.92
N GLU A 47 -15.47 5.91 -14.46
CA GLU A 47 -14.26 6.61 -13.97
C GLU A 47 -13.32 7.06 -15.10
N LYS A 48 -13.89 7.61 -16.19
CA LYS A 48 -13.18 8.14 -17.36
C LYS A 48 -13.50 9.62 -17.52
N ASP A 49 -12.62 10.34 -18.24
CA ASP A 49 -12.80 11.75 -18.62
C ASP A 49 -13.06 12.69 -17.42
N LEU A 50 -12.38 12.41 -16.31
CA LEU A 50 -12.48 13.20 -15.08
C LEU A 50 -11.73 14.53 -15.22
N ILE A 51 -12.29 15.58 -14.62
CA ILE A 51 -11.68 16.90 -14.46
C ILE A 51 -10.97 16.95 -13.11
N LEU A 52 -9.66 17.19 -13.13
CA LEU A 52 -8.85 17.35 -11.92
C LEU A 52 -9.28 18.61 -11.15
N LEU A 53 -9.69 18.43 -9.89
CA LEU A 53 -10.00 19.54 -8.97
C LEU A 53 -8.74 20.00 -8.23
N GLY A 54 -7.89 19.05 -7.83
CA GLY A 54 -6.66 19.33 -7.11
C GLY A 54 -6.16 18.14 -6.30
N ALA A 55 -5.31 18.42 -5.32
CA ALA A 55 -4.78 17.42 -4.41
C ALA A 55 -4.83 17.90 -2.96
N THR A 56 -5.04 16.97 -2.03
CA THR A 56 -4.87 17.21 -0.59
C THR A 56 -3.58 16.56 -0.13
N ALA A 57 -2.96 17.13 0.91
CA ALA A 57 -1.77 16.59 1.54
C ALA A 57 -2.02 16.50 3.05
N VAL A 58 -2.11 15.28 3.56
CA VAL A 58 -2.34 15.00 4.98
C VAL A 58 -1.01 14.68 5.64
N GLU A 59 -0.70 15.41 6.71
CA GLU A 59 0.47 15.13 7.52
C GLU A 59 0.13 14.11 8.61
N ASP A 60 0.88 13.00 8.63
CA ASP A 60 0.92 12.13 9.79
C ASP A 60 1.78 12.74 10.88
N LYS A 61 1.12 13.47 11.78
CA LYS A 61 1.81 14.08 12.90
C LYS A 61 2.34 13.02 13.84
N LEU A 62 3.64 13.05 14.03
CA LEU A 62 4.29 12.39 15.16
C LEU A 62 3.91 13.11 16.45
N GLN A 63 4.01 12.40 17.57
CA GLN A 63 3.92 13.05 18.87
C GLN A 63 5.07 14.04 19.04
N ASN A 64 4.82 15.13 19.78
CA ASN A 64 5.81 16.16 20.04
C ASN A 64 7.07 15.55 20.70
N GLY A 65 8.24 15.88 20.17
CA GLY A 65 9.53 15.44 20.74
C GLY A 65 10.00 14.06 20.27
N VAL A 66 9.22 13.33 19.46
CA VAL A 66 9.61 11.98 18.98
C VAL A 66 10.91 12.01 18.17
N PRO A 67 11.08 12.88 17.16
CA PRO A 67 12.32 12.93 16.39
C PRO A 67 13.56 13.22 17.27
N GLU A 68 13.45 14.18 18.18
CA GLU A 68 14.53 14.59 19.07
C GLU A 68 14.90 13.50 20.08
N CYS A 69 13.90 12.76 20.57
CA CYS A 69 14.10 11.63 21.47
C CYS A 69 14.84 10.49 20.74
N ILE A 70 14.37 10.09 19.56
CA ILE A 70 14.99 9.02 18.76
C ILE A 70 16.44 9.37 18.41
N ASP A 71 16.69 10.62 18.01
CA ASP A 71 18.05 11.08 17.70
C ASP A 71 18.99 10.99 18.91
N LYS A 72 18.55 11.45 20.09
CA LYS A 72 19.35 11.36 21.33
C LYS A 72 19.63 9.91 21.73
N LEU A 73 18.63 9.03 21.64
CA LEU A 73 18.79 7.61 21.96
C LEU A 73 19.77 6.95 20.98
N ALA A 74 19.67 7.26 19.69
CA ALA A 74 20.59 6.75 18.67
C ALA A 74 22.03 7.24 18.89
N GLN A 75 22.23 8.53 19.22
CA GLN A 75 23.53 9.11 19.57
C GLN A 75 24.13 8.50 20.83
N ALA A 76 23.29 8.11 21.79
CA ALA A 76 23.70 7.35 22.98
C ALA A 76 24.06 5.88 22.68
N GLY A 77 23.99 5.45 21.41
CA GLY A 77 24.34 4.09 20.99
C GLY A 77 23.21 3.07 21.12
N ILE A 78 21.99 3.50 21.51
CA ILE A 78 20.84 2.62 21.68
C ILE A 78 20.29 2.23 20.30
N LYS A 79 20.07 0.92 20.09
CA LYS A 79 19.48 0.40 18.86
C LYS A 79 17.96 0.42 18.97
N ILE A 80 17.30 1.09 18.04
CA ILE A 80 15.86 1.30 18.05
C ILE A 80 15.23 0.47 16.94
N TRP A 81 14.20 -0.30 17.28
CA TRP A 81 13.45 -1.15 16.36
C TRP A 81 11.99 -0.70 16.38
N VAL A 82 11.39 -0.55 15.20
CA VAL A 82 9.97 -0.25 15.06
C VAL A 82 9.28 -1.50 14.52
N LEU A 83 8.32 -2.02 15.29
CA LEU A 83 7.46 -3.12 14.90
C LEU A 83 6.07 -2.54 14.66
N THR A 84 5.56 -2.68 13.44
CA THR A 84 4.24 -2.14 13.06
C THR A 84 3.50 -3.15 12.19
N GLY A 85 2.17 -3.13 12.28
CA GLY A 85 1.26 -3.86 11.38
C GLY A 85 0.79 -3.03 10.19
N ASP A 86 1.33 -1.82 10.01
CA ASP A 86 1.03 -0.95 8.87
C ASP A 86 1.77 -1.42 7.60
N LYS A 87 1.35 -0.89 6.44
CA LYS A 87 2.00 -1.16 5.15
C LYS A 87 3.46 -0.69 5.17
N MET A 88 4.29 -1.34 4.36
CA MET A 88 5.72 -1.06 4.28
C MET A 88 6.00 0.41 3.92
N GLU A 89 5.25 0.97 2.97
CA GLU A 89 5.42 2.36 2.53
C GLU A 89 5.14 3.34 3.67
N THR A 90 4.09 3.09 4.47
CA THR A 90 3.78 3.92 5.63
C THR A 90 4.87 3.82 6.69
N ALA A 91 5.34 2.62 6.99
CA ALA A 91 6.41 2.40 7.96
C ALA A 91 7.71 3.12 7.59
N ILE A 92 8.09 3.08 6.30
CA ILE A 92 9.26 3.81 5.78
C ILE A 92 9.06 5.32 5.93
N ASN A 93 7.89 5.84 5.56
CA ASN A 93 7.57 7.26 5.67
C ASN A 93 7.64 7.76 7.12
N ILE A 94 7.14 6.97 8.08
CA ILE A 94 7.24 7.25 9.50
C ILE A 94 8.69 7.17 9.98
N GLY A 95 9.45 6.17 9.53
CA GLY A 95 10.87 6.04 9.83
C GLY A 95 11.69 7.28 9.44
N PHE A 96 11.40 7.86 8.27
CA PHE A 96 12.00 9.14 7.86
C PHE A 96 11.48 10.32 8.69
N ALA A 97 10.17 10.39 8.96
CA ALA A 97 9.58 11.47 9.73
C ALA A 97 10.15 11.55 11.16
N CYS A 98 10.45 10.40 11.77
CA CYS A 98 10.95 10.31 13.13
C CYS A 98 12.49 10.29 13.23
N SER A 99 13.20 10.55 12.12
CA SER A 99 14.67 10.55 12.02
C SER A 99 15.34 9.21 12.33
N LEU A 100 14.58 8.13 12.36
CA LEU A 100 15.10 6.76 12.48
C LEU A 100 15.82 6.34 11.18
N LEU A 101 15.24 6.70 10.04
CA LEU A 101 15.84 6.56 8.71
C LEU A 101 16.35 7.93 8.25
N ARG A 102 17.56 7.97 7.66
CA ARG A 102 18.19 9.20 7.16
C ARG A 102 18.55 9.05 5.69
N GLN A 103 18.59 10.19 4.98
CA GLN A 103 19.11 10.22 3.62
C GLN A 103 20.55 9.68 3.60
N GLY A 104 20.84 8.77 2.68
CA GLY A 104 22.14 8.11 2.55
C GLY A 104 22.29 6.78 3.30
N MET A 105 21.32 6.39 4.15
CA MET A 105 21.31 5.04 4.70
C MET A 105 20.99 4.01 3.60
N LYS A 106 21.80 2.96 3.48
CA LYS A 106 21.47 1.81 2.62
C LYS A 106 20.22 1.13 3.20
N GLN A 107 19.14 1.11 2.44
CA GLN A 107 17.94 0.37 2.80
C GLN A 107 18.10 -1.09 2.35
N ILE A 108 17.96 -2.01 3.31
CA ILE A 108 17.90 -3.44 3.03
C ILE A 108 16.44 -3.83 3.19
N ILE A 109 15.78 -4.16 2.08
CA ILE A 109 14.38 -4.57 2.05
C ILE A 109 14.36 -6.09 1.86
N ILE A 110 13.63 -6.77 2.74
CA ILE A 110 13.43 -8.22 2.67
C ILE A 110 11.94 -8.47 2.48
N ASN A 111 11.54 -8.93 1.29
CA ASN A 111 10.18 -9.34 1.02
C ASN A 111 10.15 -10.70 0.29
N LEU A 112 9.00 -11.38 0.40
CA LEU A 112 8.77 -12.67 -0.24
C LEU A 112 7.78 -12.55 -1.41
N GLU A 113 7.52 -11.33 -1.88
CA GLU A 113 6.52 -11.02 -2.90
C GLU A 113 6.98 -11.34 -4.33
N THR A 114 7.66 -12.46 -4.51
CA THR A 114 8.12 -12.90 -5.84
C THR A 114 7.05 -13.76 -6.52
N PRO A 115 6.95 -13.75 -7.86
CA PRO A 115 6.03 -14.62 -8.59
C PRO A 115 6.22 -16.11 -8.24
N GLU A 116 7.46 -16.53 -8.03
CA GLU A 116 7.83 -17.89 -7.65
C GLU A 116 7.24 -18.29 -6.28
N ILE A 117 7.45 -17.46 -5.25
CA ILE A 117 6.92 -17.74 -3.91
C ILE A 117 5.39 -17.67 -3.90
N LYS A 118 4.80 -16.67 -4.58
CA LYS A 118 3.33 -16.56 -4.73
C LYS A 118 2.73 -17.78 -5.43
N ALA A 119 3.43 -18.38 -6.40
CA ALA A 119 3.00 -19.61 -7.05
C ALA A 119 3.06 -20.80 -6.09
N LEU A 120 4.16 -20.95 -5.32
CA LEU A 120 4.31 -22.02 -4.33
C LEU A 120 3.28 -21.91 -3.19
N GLU A 121 2.93 -20.70 -2.76
CA GLU A 121 1.86 -20.43 -1.78
C GLU A 121 0.50 -20.92 -2.27
N LYS A 122 0.19 -20.75 -3.56
CA LYS A 122 -1.06 -21.27 -4.16
C LYS A 122 -1.10 -22.80 -4.18
N VAL A 123 0.05 -23.45 -4.33
CA VAL A 123 0.17 -24.92 -4.34
C VAL A 123 0.14 -25.50 -2.92
N GLY A 124 0.52 -24.71 -1.91
CA GLY A 124 0.46 -25.11 -0.50
C GLY A 124 1.63 -25.99 -0.02
N GLU A 125 2.70 -26.12 -0.80
CA GLU A 125 3.89 -26.90 -0.45
C GLU A 125 4.81 -26.14 0.52
N LYS A 126 4.57 -26.32 1.82
CA LYS A 126 5.29 -25.59 2.89
C LYS A 126 6.82 -25.72 2.82
N ASP A 127 7.35 -26.89 2.49
CA ASP A 127 8.80 -27.12 2.43
C ASP A 127 9.44 -26.39 1.25
N ALA A 128 8.77 -26.39 0.09
CA ALA A 128 9.21 -25.66 -1.09
C ALA A 128 9.17 -24.15 -0.85
N ILE A 129 8.11 -23.64 -0.21
CA ILE A 129 7.98 -22.22 0.20
C ILE A 129 9.14 -21.84 1.14
N ALA A 130 9.40 -22.64 2.17
CA ALA A 130 10.47 -22.34 3.13
C ALA A 130 11.86 -22.31 2.47
N LYS A 131 12.13 -23.23 1.53
CA LYS A 131 13.38 -23.26 0.77
C LYS A 131 13.51 -22.02 -0.12
N ALA A 132 12.49 -21.72 -0.93
CA ALA A 132 12.49 -20.57 -1.83
C ALA A 132 12.60 -19.24 -1.05
N ALA A 133 11.90 -19.12 0.08
CA ALA A 133 11.98 -17.96 0.96
C ALA A 133 13.40 -17.77 1.52
N LYS A 134 14.04 -18.84 2.00
CA LYS A 134 15.41 -18.78 2.54
C LYS A 134 16.42 -18.32 1.48
N GLU A 135 16.33 -18.86 0.27
CA GLU A 135 17.20 -18.47 -0.86
C GLU A 135 16.97 -17.02 -1.26
N SER A 136 15.71 -16.59 -1.31
CA SER A 136 15.32 -15.21 -1.58
C SER A 136 15.88 -14.23 -0.55
N VAL A 137 15.75 -14.54 0.74
CA VAL A 137 16.28 -13.72 1.84
C VAL A 137 17.79 -13.59 1.74
N HIS A 138 18.52 -14.70 1.49
CA HIS A 138 19.97 -14.66 1.37
C HIS A 138 20.42 -13.74 0.22
N ARG A 139 19.72 -13.79 -0.92
CA ARG A 139 20.00 -12.93 -2.09
C ARG A 139 19.74 -11.45 -1.81
N GLN A 140 18.76 -11.13 -0.96
CA GLN A 140 18.40 -9.75 -0.63
C GLN A 140 19.32 -9.12 0.42
N ILE A 141 19.95 -9.93 1.28
CA ILE A 141 20.86 -9.45 2.33
C ILE A 141 22.31 -9.32 1.81
N SER A 142 22.70 -10.14 0.82
CA SER A 142 24.05 -10.16 0.24
C SER A 142 24.28 -8.95 -0.66
#